data_AF-A0A9P7C0W1-F1
#
_entry.id   AF-A0A9P7C0W1-F1
#
_cell.length_a   1.000
_cell.length_b   1.000
_cell.length_c   1.000
_cell.angle_alpha   90.00
_cell.angle_beta   90.00
_cell.angle_gamma   90.00
#
_symmetry.space_group_name_H-M   'P 1'
#
loop_
_entity.id
_entity.type
_entity.pdbx_description
1 polymer ?
#
loop_
_entity_poly.entity_id
_entity_poly.type
_entity_poly.pdbx_seq_one_letter_code
_entity_poly.pdbx_strand_id
1 'polypeptide(L)'
;MGPENTLILVDGKRIGARDAVRMGRSGERNTRGDTNCVPAEMIERIEELRGPAAARYASGASGGVVNIITKRPTGDLTGAVDL
;
A
#
# COMPACT_ATOMS: atom_id res chain seq x y z
N MET A 1 -6.09 1.95 16.27
CA MET A 1 -6.53 1.67 14.89
C MET A 1 -5.73 0.46 14.41
N GLY A 2 -6.39 -0.64 14.02
CA GLY A 2 -5.70 -1.88 13.65
C GLY A 2 -5.24 -1.87 12.17
N PRO A 3 -4.15 -2.58 11.83
CA PRO A 3 -3.58 -2.60 10.48
C PRO A 3 -4.52 -3.19 9.40
N GLU A 4 -5.54 -3.95 9.80
CA GLU A 4 -6.58 -4.49 8.90
C GLU A 4 -7.50 -3.42 8.33
N ASN A 5 -7.54 -2.21 8.90
CA ASN A 5 -8.37 -1.10 8.42
C ASN A 5 -7.58 -0.09 7.54
N THR A 6 -6.33 -0.40 7.20
CA THR A 6 -5.50 0.43 6.33
C THR A 6 -5.41 -0.18 4.95
N LEU A 7 -5.99 0.50 3.97
CA LEU A 7 -5.95 0.11 2.57
C LEU A 7 -4.60 0.50 1.95
N ILE A 8 -3.92 -0.48 1.35
CA ILE A 8 -2.68 -0.25 0.60
C ILE A 8 -2.99 -0.25 -0.90
N LEU A 9 -2.52 0.79 -1.59
CA LEU A 9 -2.59 0.94 -3.03
C LEU A 9 -1.18 1.08 -3.61
N VAL A 10 -0.99 0.60 -4.83
CA VAL A 10 0.17 0.88 -5.68
C VAL A 10 -0.35 1.50 -6.96
N ASP A 11 0.07 2.73 -7.24
CA ASP A 11 -0.40 3.52 -8.38
C ASP A 11 -1.94 3.55 -8.50
N GLY A 12 -2.62 3.67 -7.36
CA GLY A 12 -4.09 3.69 -7.26
C GLY A 12 -4.76 2.31 -7.36
N LYS A 13 -4.01 1.22 -7.57
CA LYS A 13 -4.54 -0.15 -7.61
C LYS A 13 -4.41 -0.82 -6.26
N ARG A 14 -5.46 -1.51 -5.81
CA ARG A 14 -5.48 -2.21 -4.52
C ARG A 14 -4.49 -3.36 -4.50
N ILE A 15 -3.71 -3.42 -3.43
CA ILE A 15 -2.94 -4.61 -3.05
C ILE A 15 -3.67 -5.30 -1.90
N GLY A 16 -3.95 -6.59 -2.07
CA GLY A 16 -4.65 -7.43 -1.08
C GLY A 16 -3.94 -8.77 -0.89
N ALA A 17 -2.62 -8.83 -1.02
CA ALA A 17 -1.87 -10.08 -0.88
C ALA A 17 -2.05 -10.69 0.52
N ARG A 18 -2.25 -9.86 1.55
CA ARG A 18 -2.60 -10.30 2.90
C ARG A 18 -3.87 -11.15 2.95
N ASP A 19 -4.85 -10.90 2.07
CA ASP A 19 -6.17 -11.55 2.10
C ASP A 19 -6.09 -13.04 1.78
N ALA A 20 -5.02 -13.48 1.11
CA ALA A 20 -4.73 -14.90 0.85
C ALA A 20 -4.34 -15.68 2.11
N VAL A 21 -3.91 -15.00 3.18
CA VAL A 21 -3.60 -15.64 4.47
C VAL A 21 -4.89 -15.79 5.29
N ARG A 22 -5.06 -16.87 6.04
CA ARG A 22 -6.24 -17.00 6.91
C ARG A 22 -6.19 -16.00 8.06
N MET A 23 -7.28 -15.29 8.32
CA MET A 23 -7.46 -14.55 9.57
C MET A 23 -7.86 -15.52 10.69
N GLY A 24 -7.13 -15.47 11.79
CA GLY A 24 -7.39 -16.21 13.03
C GLY A 24 -8.60 -15.67 13.79
N ARG A 25 -9.04 -16.43 14.80
CA ARG A 25 -10.23 -16.07 15.57
C ARG A 25 -10.02 -14.80 16.41
N SER A 26 -8.77 -14.51 16.78
CA SER A 26 -8.41 -13.32 17.56
C SER A 26 -8.04 -12.13 16.65
N GLY A 27 -8.29 -12.22 15.34
CA GLY A 27 -7.95 -11.19 14.36
C GLY A 27 -6.49 -11.18 13.93
N GLU A 28 -5.71 -12.17 14.35
CA GLU A 28 -4.33 -12.35 13.93
C GLU A 28 -4.22 -12.87 12.50
N ARG A 29 -3.21 -12.41 11.76
CA ARG A 29 -2.92 -12.89 10.42
C ARG A 29 -1.42 -13.06 10.30
N ASN A 30 -0.97 -14.24 9.88
CA ASN A 30 0.46 -14.51 9.70
C ASN A 30 0.95 -13.92 8.37
N THR A 31 0.92 -12.59 8.28
CA THR A 31 1.35 -11.80 7.13
C THR A 31 2.31 -10.72 7.60
N ARG A 32 3.18 -10.25 6.70
CA ARG A 32 4.00 -9.06 6.91
C ARG A 32 3.29 -7.76 6.50
N GLY A 33 2.04 -7.87 6.04
CA GLY A 33 1.27 -6.77 5.45
C GLY A 33 1.57 -6.58 3.97
N ASP A 34 0.99 -5.54 3.37
CA ASP A 34 1.10 -5.28 1.92
C ASP A 34 2.03 -4.11 1.57
N THR A 35 2.71 -3.50 2.55
CA THR A 35 3.60 -2.34 2.32
C THR A 35 4.92 -2.70 1.64
N ASN A 36 5.31 -3.98 1.65
CA ASN A 36 6.58 -4.47 1.09
C ASN A 36 6.47 -4.91 -0.39
N CYS A 37 5.44 -4.49 -1.10
CA CYS A 37 5.22 -4.86 -2.51
C CYS A 37 6.09 -4.06 -3.50
N VAL A 38 6.62 -2.92 -3.07
CA VAL A 38 7.44 -2.02 -3.90
C VAL A 38 8.77 -1.75 -3.18
N PRO A 39 9.93 -1.98 -3.83
CA PRO A 39 11.24 -1.58 -3.32
C PRO A 39 11.30 -0.06 -3.09
N ALA A 40 11.94 0.36 -1.99
CA ALA A 40 11.99 1.76 -1.59
C ALA A 40 12.62 2.66 -2.66
N GLU A 41 13.64 2.18 -3.40
CA GLU A 41 14.28 2.98 -4.45
C GLU A 41 13.35 3.25 -5.65
N MET A 42 12.30 2.46 -5.87
CA MET A 42 11.35 2.63 -6.97
C MET A 42 10.17 3.55 -6.62
N ILE A 43 10.06 3.97 -5.37
CA ILE A 43 8.98 4.85 -4.90
C ILE A 43 9.30 6.29 -5.32
N GLU A 44 8.34 6.94 -5.99
CA GLU A 44 8.39 8.37 -6.28
C GLU A 44 7.89 9.17 -5.07
N ARG A 45 6.74 8.77 -4.51
CA ARG A 45 6.17 9.35 -3.29
C ARG A 45 5.15 8.40 -2.64
N ILE A 46 4.80 8.69 -1.39
CA ILE A 46 3.74 8.01 -0.64
C ILE A 46 2.66 9.02 -0.30
N GLU A 47 1.42 8.71 -0.65
CA GLU A 47 0.24 9.49 -0.32
C GLU A 47 -0.49 8.82 0.86
N GLU A 48 -0.53 9.49 2.00
CA GLU A 48 -1.25 9.05 3.20
C GLU A 48 -2.57 9.84 3.34
N LEU A 49 -3.69 9.12 3.35
CA LEU A 49 -5.01 9.69 3.61
C LEU A 49 -5.57 9.12 4.90
N ARG A 50 -5.89 10.00 5.84
CA ARG A 50 -6.46 9.65 7.15
C ARG A 50 -7.91 10.10 7.27
N GLY A 51 -8.72 9.33 7.99
CA GLY A 51 -10.08 9.72 8.36
C GLY A 51 -11.02 9.93 7.15
N PRO A 52 -11.82 11.01 7.10
CA PRO A 52 -12.88 11.17 6.10
C PRO A 52 -12.36 11.25 4.65
N ALA A 53 -11.12 11.66 4.44
CA ALA A 53 -10.50 11.69 3.11
C ALA A 53 -10.30 10.27 2.52
N ALA A 54 -10.04 9.29 3.39
CA ALA A 54 -9.85 7.89 3.02
C ALA A 54 -11.16 7.19 2.62
N ALA A 55 -12.31 7.70 3.10
CA ALA A 55 -13.63 7.11 2.82
C ALA A 55 -13.95 7.02 1.31
N ARG A 56 -13.33 7.86 0.49
CA ARG A 56 -13.46 7.84 -0.98
C ARG A 56 -12.94 6.55 -1.62
N TYR A 57 -12.01 5.85 -0.98
CA TYR A 57 -11.42 4.61 -1.48
C TYR A 57 -12.18 3.34 -1.02
N ALA A 58 -13.34 3.55 -0.38
CA ALA A 58 -14.31 2.51 -0.05
C ALA A 58 -13.77 1.40 0.88
N SER A 59 -14.11 0.14 0.58
CA SER A 59 -13.93 -1.00 1.49
C SER A 59 -12.47 -1.15 2.00
N GLY A 60 -12.29 -1.30 3.31
CA GLY A 60 -10.97 -1.44 3.94
C GLY A 60 -10.17 -0.15 4.14
N ALA A 61 -10.74 1.02 3.82
CA ALA A 61 -10.12 2.34 4.05
C ALA A 61 -10.61 3.04 5.32
N SER A 62 -11.33 2.33 6.20
CA SER A 62 -11.94 2.90 7.42
C SER A 62 -10.91 3.46 8.39
N GLY A 63 -9.67 2.95 8.36
CA GLY A 63 -8.53 3.49 9.10
C GLY A 63 -7.76 4.53 8.31
N GLY A 64 -7.51 4.25 7.03
CA GLY A 64 -6.83 5.16 6.13
C GLY A 64 -6.46 4.48 4.82
N VAL A 65 -5.85 5.25 3.93
CA VAL A 65 -5.26 4.76 2.68
C VAL A 65 -3.80 5.14 2.66
N VAL A 66 -2.95 4.20 2.28
CA VAL A 66 -1.56 4.44 1.90
C VAL A 66 -1.43 4.08 0.43
N ASN A 67 -1.18 5.08 -0.41
CA ASN A 67 -1.00 4.91 -1.85
C ASN A 67 0.48 5.14 -2.20
N ILE A 68 1.16 4.08 -2.62
CA ILE A 68 2.55 4.11 -3.06
C ILE A 68 2.55 4.45 -4.55
N ILE A 69 3.19 5.56 -4.91
CA ILE A 69 3.34 5.98 -6.30
C ILE A 69 4.74 5.59 -6.76
N THR A 70 4.82 4.84 -7.86
CA THR A 70 6.10 4.41 -8.45
C THR A 70 6.67 5.47 -9.38
N LYS A 71 8.00 5.48 -9.52
CA LYS A 71 8.71 6.36 -10.46
C LYS A 71 8.26 6.07 -11.90
N ARG A 72 7.87 7.12 -12.63
CA ARG A 72 7.44 7.01 -14.02
C ARG A 72 8.57 7.27 -15.02
N PRO A 73 8.50 6.70 -16.23
CA PRO A 73 9.44 7.02 -17.31
C PRO A 73 9.32 8.51 -17.68
N THR A 74 10.45 9.22 -17.75
CA THR A 74 10.50 10.66 -18.06
C THR A 74 10.82 10.98 -19.52
N GLY A 75 10.76 10.00 -20.42
CA GLY A 75 11.10 10.16 -21.84
C GLY A 75 12.61 10.12 -22.13
N ASP A 76 13.44 10.56 -21.17
CA ASP A 76 14.89 10.39 -21.18
C ASP A 76 15.31 9.02 -20.62
N LEU A 77 16.41 8.46 -21.15
CA LEU A 77 17.00 7.23 -20.63
C LEU A 77 17.64 7.49 -19.25
N THR A 78 17.00 7.01 -18.20
CA THR A 78 17.46 7.13 -16.81
C THR A 78 17.38 5.78 -16.10
N GLY A 79 18.26 5.55 -15.12
CA GLY A 79 18.29 4.32 -14.33
C GLY A 79 19.14 4.50 -13.07
N ALA A 80 18.84 3.74 -12.01
CA ALA A 80 19.57 3.75 -10.75
C ALA A 80 19.81 2.31 -10.28
N VAL A 81 20.97 2.07 -9.68
CA VAL A 81 21.35 0.80 -9.06
C VAL A 81 21.95 1.15 -7.70
N ASP A 82 21.42 0.55 -6.64
CA ASP A 82 22.03 0.57 -5.30
C ASP A 82 22.90 -0.70 -5.15
N LEU A 83 24.11 -0.55 -4.60
CA LEU A 83 25.14 -1.61 -4.48
C LEU A 83 25.25 -2.15 -3.05
#